data_AF-A0A1G9LH08-F1
#
_entry.id   AF-A0A1G9LH08-F1
#
_cell.length_a   1.000
_cell.length_b   1.000
_cell.length_c   1.000
_cell.angle_alpha   90.00
_cell.angle_beta   90.00
_cell.angle_gamma   90.00
#
_symmetry.space_group_name_H-M   'P 1'
#
loop_
_entity.id
_entity.type
_entity.pdbx_description
1 polymer ?
#
loop_
_entity_poly.entity_id
_entity_poly.type
_entity_poly.pdbx_seq_one_letter_code
_entity_poly.pdbx_strand_id
1 'polypeptide(L)'
;MELKRSAGVFVAGISLFFGGPLLTFVGATFARLTGASNNDGGLVAVLIGLAVLGVITGFVGFILLIVAAYRALVKIDALPVRVQSAQRQSWPAPSH
;
A
#
# COMPACT_ATOMS: atom_id res chain seq x y z
N MET A 1 -21.20 -1.52 -0.34
CA MET A 1 -20.20 -2.23 0.51
C MET A 1 -18.79 -2.25 -0.08
N GLU A 2 -18.62 -2.08 -1.39
CA GLU A 2 -17.32 -2.19 -2.07
C GLU A 2 -16.29 -1.09 -1.76
N LEU A 3 -16.75 0.13 -1.44
CA LEU A 3 -15.87 1.24 -1.01
C LEU A 3 -15.14 0.93 0.30
N LYS A 4 -15.82 0.29 1.27
CA LYS A 4 -15.20 -0.14 2.55
C LYS A 4 -14.15 -1.23 2.33
N ARG A 5 -14.42 -2.19 1.42
CA ARG A 5 -13.47 -3.26 1.08
C ARG A 5 -12.22 -2.71 0.37
N SER A 6 -12.37 -1.68 -0.45
CA SER A 6 -11.27 -0.97 -1.12
C SER A 6 -10.32 -0.28 -0.14
N ALA A 7 -10.85 0.38 0.88
CA ALA A 7 -10.06 1.05 1.90
C ALA A 7 -9.23 0.04 2.73
N GLY A 8 -9.81 -1.11 3.07
CA GLY A 8 -9.11 -2.17 3.79
C GLY A 8 -7.89 -2.73 3.05
N VAL A 9 -7.98 -2.90 1.72
CA VAL A 9 -6.86 -3.38 0.89
C VAL A 9 -5.72 -2.37 0.83
N PHE A 10 -6.04 -1.08 0.75
CA PHE A 10 -5.03 -0.01 0.75
C PHE A 10 -4.33 0.11 2.10
N VAL A 11 -5.09 0.14 3.20
CA VAL A 11 -4.52 0.23 4.56
C VAL A 11 -3.65 -0.98 4.87
N ALA A 12 -4.14 -2.19 4.58
CA ALA A 12 -3.35 -3.41 4.73
C ALA A 12 -2.07 -3.37 3.87
N GLY A 13 -2.18 -2.95 2.60
CA GLY A 13 -1.04 -2.79 1.70
C GLY A 13 0.02 -1.83 2.23
N ILE A 14 -0.37 -0.64 2.71
CA ILE A 14 0.54 0.33 3.34
C ILE A 14 1.20 -0.27 4.59
N SER A 15 0.41 -0.84 5.49
CA SER A 15 0.92 -1.39 6.74
C SER A 15 1.93 -2.51 6.50
N LEU A 16 1.67 -3.40 5.53
CA LEU A 16 2.57 -4.47 5.12
C LEU A 16 3.81 -3.92 4.41
N PHE A 17 3.66 -2.90 3.56
CA PHE A 17 4.76 -2.28 2.82
C PHE A 17 5.76 -1.56 3.73
N PHE A 18 5.30 -0.90 4.79
CA PHE A 18 6.20 -0.28 5.78
C PHE A 18 6.66 -1.27 6.87
N GLY A 19 5.77 -2.16 7.30
CA GLY A 19 6.08 -3.15 8.33
C GLY A 19 7.10 -4.20 7.87
N GLY A 20 7.06 -4.61 6.61
CA GLY A 20 7.98 -5.57 6.01
C GLY A 20 9.45 -5.13 6.09
N PRO A 21 9.85 -3.99 5.49
CA PRO A 21 11.20 -3.44 5.60
C PRO A 21 11.67 -3.23 7.04
N LEU A 22 10.76 -2.87 7.95
CA LEU A 22 11.07 -2.69 9.36
C LEU A 22 11.42 -4.02 10.03
N LEU A 23 10.65 -5.09 9.77
CA LEU A 23 10.97 -6.46 10.18
C LEU A 23 12.30 -6.94 9.59
N THR A 24 12.55 -6.63 8.31
CA THR A 24 13.83 -6.94 7.65
C THR A 24 15.00 -6.26 8.33
N PHE A 25 14.88 -4.97 8.62
CA PHE A 25 15.92 -4.19 9.28
C PHE A 25 16.23 -4.72 10.68
N VAL A 26 15.19 -4.99 11.48
CA VAL A 26 15.36 -5.56 12.82
C VAL A 26 16.01 -6.94 12.74
N GLY A 27 15.46 -7.86 11.95
CA GLY A 27 16.02 -9.21 11.81
C GLY A 27 17.48 -9.22 11.37
N ALA A 28 17.82 -8.44 10.34
CA ALA A 28 19.19 -8.37 9.82
C ALA A 28 20.18 -7.72 10.78
N THR A 29 19.77 -6.65 11.48
CA THR A 29 20.63 -5.94 12.44
C THR A 29 20.92 -6.81 13.65
N PHE A 30 19.89 -7.44 14.22
CA PHE A 30 20.07 -8.31 15.38
C PHE A 30 20.79 -9.60 15.03
N ALA A 31 20.57 -10.19 13.84
CA ALA A 31 21.31 -11.37 13.39
C ALA A 31 22.82 -11.10 13.29
N ARG A 32 23.22 -9.91 12.81
CA ARG A 32 24.63 -9.50 12.75
C ARG A 32 25.23 -9.30 14.14
N LEU A 33 24.49 -8.67 15.05
CA LEU A 33 24.96 -8.43 16.42
C LEU A 33 25.12 -9.73 17.22
N THR A 34 24.16 -10.65 17.13
CA THR A 34 24.20 -11.94 17.86
C THR A 34 25.14 -12.95 17.22
N GLY A 35 25.25 -12.98 15.89
CA GLY A 35 26.22 -13.81 15.19
C GLY A 35 27.67 -13.41 15.49
N ALA A 36 27.92 -12.13 15.76
CA ALA A 36 29.25 -11.64 16.16
C ALA A 36 29.58 -11.89 17.63
N SER A 37 28.58 -11.99 18.52
CA SER A 37 28.83 -12.05 19.98
C SER A 37 28.68 -13.44 20.59
N ASN A 38 27.72 -14.26 20.14
CA ASN A 38 27.24 -15.39 20.95
C ASN A 38 27.32 -16.76 20.26
N ASN A 39 27.72 -16.85 18.99
CA ASN A 39 27.86 -18.09 18.21
C ASN A 39 26.65 -19.07 18.30
N ASP A 40 25.49 -18.57 18.72
CA ASP A 40 24.28 -19.35 18.90
C ASP A 40 23.52 -19.41 17.57
N GLY A 41 23.86 -20.44 16.78
CA GLY A 41 23.35 -20.61 15.42
C GLY A 41 21.82 -20.70 15.34
N GLY A 42 21.15 -21.16 16.40
CA GLY A 42 19.69 -21.25 16.45
C GLY A 42 19.02 -19.87 16.46
N LEU A 43 19.51 -18.97 17.31
CA LEU A 43 19.00 -17.60 17.40
C LEU A 43 19.27 -16.81 16.11
N VAL A 44 20.46 -16.96 15.53
CA VAL A 44 20.83 -16.31 14.27
C VAL A 44 19.93 -16.78 13.13
N ALA A 45 19.63 -18.08 13.04
CA ALA A 45 18.73 -18.63 12.03
C ALA A 45 17.31 -18.05 12.14
N VAL A 46 16.77 -17.93 13.36
CA VAL A 46 15.45 -17.31 13.59
C VAL A 46 15.44 -15.84 13.16
N LEU A 47 16.49 -15.08 13.47
CA LEU A 47 16.59 -13.66 13.11
C LEU A 47 16.74 -13.44 11.60
N ILE A 48 17.48 -14.30 10.91
CA ILE A 48 17.54 -14.32 9.44
C ILE A 48 16.16 -14.67 8.87
N GLY A 49 15.47 -15.67 9.44
CA GLY A 49 14.11 -16.02 9.05
C GLY A 49 13.13 -14.86 9.18
N LEU A 50 13.19 -14.12 10.29
CA LEU A 50 12.45 -12.87 10.49
C LEU A 50 12.74 -11.82 9.42
N ALA A 51 14.01 -11.70 9.02
CA ALA A 51 14.40 -10.76 7.98
C ALA A 51 13.83 -11.13 6.61
N VAL A 52 13.87 -12.42 6.25
CA VAL A 52 13.30 -12.95 5.00
C VAL A 52 11.77 -12.78 5.01
N LEU A 53 11.11 -13.09 6.12
CA LEU A 53 9.68 -12.88 6.26
C LEU A 53 9.31 -11.42 6.04
N GLY A 54 10.09 -10.47 6.59
CA GLY A 54 9.91 -9.03 6.37
C GLY A 54 9.97 -8.63 4.89
N VAL A 55 10.90 -9.21 4.12
CA VAL A 55 10.98 -8.97 2.66
C VAL A 55 9.72 -9.48 1.95
N ILE A 56 9.26 -10.69 2.30
CA ILE A 56 8.07 -11.29 1.70
C ILE A 56 6.83 -10.45 2.03
N THR A 57 6.61 -10.07 3.30
CA THR A 57 5.47 -9.22 3.67
C THR A 57 5.53 -7.85 3.03
N GLY A 58 6.72 -7.24 2.92
CA GLY A 58 6.92 -5.99 2.20
C GLY A 58 6.52 -6.10 0.73
N PHE A 59 6.92 -7.18 0.06
CA PHE A 59 6.57 -7.45 -1.34
C PHE A 59 5.06 -7.69 -1.53
N VAL A 60 4.43 -8.43 -0.62
CA VAL A 60 2.97 -8.60 -0.61
C VAL A 60 2.26 -7.25 -0.42
N GLY A 61 2.74 -6.41 0.50
CA GLY A 61 2.23 -5.05 0.70
C GLY A 61 2.31 -4.20 -0.56
N PHE A 62 3.45 -4.26 -1.28
CA PHE A 62 3.64 -3.58 -2.55
C PHE A 62 2.64 -4.02 -3.62
N ILE A 63 2.39 -5.33 -3.76
CA ILE A 63 1.39 -5.85 -4.69
C ILE A 63 -0.01 -5.34 -4.33
N LEU A 64 -0.38 -5.35 -3.05
CA LEU A 64 -1.68 -4.86 -2.60
C LEU A 64 -1.86 -3.37 -2.89
N LEU A 65 -0.79 -2.57 -2.77
CA LEU A 65 -0.79 -1.16 -3.15
C LEU A 65 -1.04 -0.96 -4.66
N ILE A 66 -0.39 -1.75 -5.52
CA ILE A 66 -0.62 -1.71 -6.97
C ILE A 66 -2.08 -2.06 -7.29
N VAL A 67 -2.63 -3.12 -6.68
CA VAL A 67 -4.02 -3.54 -6.88
C VAL A 67 -4.99 -2.46 -6.41
N ALA A 68 -4.72 -1.82 -5.27
CA ALA A 68 -5.54 -0.72 -4.77
C ALA A 68 -5.50 0.49 -5.71
N ALA A 69 -4.31 0.87 -6.20
CA ALA A 69 -4.12 1.96 -7.15
C ALA A 69 -4.84 1.68 -8.48
N TYR A 70 -4.68 0.47 -9.03
CA TYR A 70 -5.38 0.05 -10.24
C TYR A 70 -6.91 0.14 -10.07
N ARG A 71 -7.45 -0.37 -8.96
CA ARG A 71 -8.88 -0.27 -8.65
C ARG A 71 -9.35 1.17 -8.49
N ALA A 72 -8.52 2.06 -7.95
CA ALA A 72 -8.84 3.48 -7.85
C ALA A 72 -8.90 4.13 -9.24
N LEU A 73 -7.92 3.86 -10.11
CA LEU A 73 -7.88 4.38 -11.49
C LEU A 73 -9.08 3.92 -12.31
N VAL A 74 -9.41 2.63 -12.27
CA VAL A 74 -10.59 2.09 -12.99
C VAL A 74 -11.89 2.76 -12.51
N LYS A 75 -12.00 3.08 -11.22
CA LYS A 75 -13.17 3.80 -10.70
C LYS A 75 -13.20 5.26 -11.15
N ILE A 76 -12.04 5.91 -11.29
CA ILE A 76 -11.94 7.28 -11.79
C ILE A 76 -12.31 7.32 -13.27
N ASP A 77 -11.82 6.39 -14.08
CA ASP A 77 -12.18 6.29 -15.51
C ASP A 77 -13.65 5.94 -15.74
N ALA A 78 -14.24 5.17 -14.82
CA ALA A 78 -15.66 4.83 -14.86
C ALA A 78 -16.58 5.97 -14.39
N LEU A 79 -16.04 7.06 -13.83
CA LEU A 79 -16.86 8.23 -13.54
C LEU A 79 -17.23 8.87 -14.89
N PRO A 80 -18.53 8.92 -15.26
CA PRO A 80 -18.92 9.70 -16.42
C PRO A 80 -18.45 11.12 -16.14
N VAL A 81 -17.62 11.66 -17.04
CA VAL A 81 -17.19 13.05 -17.02
C VAL A 81 -18.48 13.86 -17.01
N ARG A 82 -18.95 14.26 -15.81
CA ARG A 82 -19.90 15.34 -15.68
C ARG A 82 -19.08 16.58 -16.00
N VAL A 83 -18.78 16.75 -17.28
CA VAL A 83 -18.70 18.07 -17.86
C VAL A 83 -20.08 18.63 -17.53
N GLN A 84 -20.16 19.36 -16.44
CA GLN A 84 -21.26 20.26 -16.19
C GLN A 84 -21.05 21.37 -17.22
N SER A 85 -21.31 21.03 -18.48
CA SER A 85 -21.26 21.89 -19.63
C SER A 85 -22.28 22.96 -19.36
N ALA A 86 -21.86 24.11 -18.84
CA ALA A 86 -22.39 25.44 -19.13
C ALA A 86 -23.90 25.54 -19.48
N GLN A 87 -24.80 24.84 -18.77
CA GLN A 87 -26.22 24.71 -19.17
C GLN A 87 -27.14 25.59 -18.32
N ARG A 88 -26.62 26.68 -17.74
CA ARG A 88 -27.45 27.75 -17.17
C ARG A 88 -26.80 29.11 -17.39
N GLN A 89 -26.94 29.62 -18.60
CA GLN A 89 -27.36 31.01 -18.86
C GLN A 89 -27.53 31.16 -20.36
N SER A 90 -28.64 30.59 -20.87
CA SER A 90 -29.15 30.92 -22.18
C SER A 90 -29.57 32.40 -22.18
N TRP A 91 -28.76 33.19 -22.86
CA TRP A 91 -29.15 34.37 -23.62
C TRP A 91 -30.48 34.17 -24.38
N PRO A 92 -31.32 35.22 -24.61
CA PRO A 92 -31.17 36.65 -24.29
C PRO A 92 -32.08 37.12 -23.15
N ALA A 93 -31.72 38.24 -22.51
CA ALA A 93 -32.62 39.01 -21.67
C ALA A 93 -33.72 39.65 -22.55
N PRO A 94 -35.01 39.54 -22.21
CA PRO A 94 -36.06 40.18 -22.99
C PRO A 94 -35.91 41.70 -22.93
N SER A 95 -35.71 42.31 -24.08
CA SER A 95 -35.86 43.75 -24.29
C SER A 95 -37.32 44.04 -24.61
N HIS A 96 -38.08 44.58 -23.65
CA HIS A 96 -39.23 45.47 -23.85
C HIS A 96 -39.65 46.09 -22.51
#